data_AF-A0A942HMI1-F1
#
_entry.id   AF-A0A942HMI1-F1
#
_cell.length_a   1.000
_cell.length_b   1.000
_cell.length_c   1.000
_cell.angle_alpha   90.00
_cell.angle_beta   90.00
_cell.angle_gamma   90.00
#
_symmetry.space_group_name_H-M   'P 1'
#
loop_
_entity.id
_entity.type
_entity.pdbx_description
1 polymer ?
#
loop_
_entity_poly.entity_id
_entity_poly.type
_entity_poly.pdbx_seq_one_letter_code
_entity_poly.pdbx_strand_id
1 'polypeptide(L)'
;MVERAFDFACDRHADQLRYSGDEFITHPVGVAQICAGLRLDTATLCAALLHDTVEDTSASLEEIEAEFGEEIAQLVDGVTKLTGMTFESRDERQAENYRKMMVAMATDVRVILIKLADRLHNMRTLGALP
;
A
#
# COMPACT_ATOMS: atom_id res chain seq x y z
N MET A 1 -15.33 2.60 -9.38
CA MET A 1 -14.26 1.69 -8.94
C MET A 1 -13.44 2.31 -7.83
N VAL A 2 -12.83 3.50 -8.05
CA VAL A 2 -12.09 4.22 -6.99
C VAL A 2 -12.96 4.55 -5.78
N GLU A 3 -14.19 5.03 -5.98
CA GLU A 3 -15.14 5.30 -4.89
C GLU A 3 -15.43 4.04 -4.04
N ARG A 4 -15.70 2.90 -4.67
CA ARG A 4 -15.86 1.61 -3.97
C ARG A 4 -14.60 1.21 -3.17
N ALA A 5 -13.41 1.45 -3.71
CA ALA A 5 -12.16 1.15 -3.01
C ALA A 5 -11.95 2.09 -1.80
N PHE A 6 -12.36 3.36 -1.94
CA PHE A 6 -12.37 4.32 -0.85
C PHE A 6 -13.34 3.89 0.26
N ASP A 7 -14.59 3.57 -0.09
CA ASP A 7 -15.61 3.12 0.88
C ASP A 7 -15.14 1.86 1.62
N PHE A 8 -14.57 0.88 0.90
CA PHE A 8 -14.01 -0.32 1.51
C PHE A 8 -12.87 0.00 2.48
N ALA A 9 -11.95 0.90 2.10
CA ALA A 9 -10.86 1.31 2.98
C ALA A 9 -11.38 2.06 4.22
N CYS A 10 -12.38 2.93 4.07
CA CYS A 10 -13.05 3.60 5.19
C CYS A 10 -13.60 2.58 6.18
N ASP A 11 -14.35 1.59 5.69
CA ASP A 11 -14.97 0.57 6.53
C ASP A 11 -13.93 -0.29 7.25
N ARG A 12 -12.85 -0.69 6.55
CA ARG A 12 -11.79 -1.53 7.12
C ARG A 12 -10.92 -0.82 8.14
N HIS A 13 -10.72 0.48 7.98
CA HIS A 13 -9.93 1.30 8.90
C HIS A 13 -10.78 2.16 9.85
N ALA A 14 -12.08 1.89 9.96
CA ALA A 14 -13.02 2.74 10.72
C ALA A 14 -12.63 2.94 12.20
N ASP A 15 -12.09 1.91 12.85
CA ASP A 15 -11.67 1.95 14.25
C ASP A 15 -10.19 2.33 14.43
N GLN A 16 -9.51 2.75 13.36
CA GLN A 16 -8.08 3.04 13.36
C GLN A 16 -7.79 4.53 13.30
N LEU A 17 -6.82 4.95 14.11
CA LEU A 17 -6.32 6.32 14.16
C LEU A 17 -4.83 6.37 13.82
N ARG A 18 -4.42 7.46 13.19
CA ARG A 18 -3.01 7.83 13.01
C ARG A 18 -2.42 8.24 14.37
N TYR A 19 -1.10 8.26 14.48
CA TYR A 19 -0.41 8.82 15.64
C TYR A 19 -0.77 10.29 15.92
N SER A 20 -1.18 11.05 14.89
CA SER A 20 -1.68 12.42 15.03
C SER A 20 -3.05 12.51 15.72
N GLY A 21 -3.79 11.41 15.82
CA GLY A 21 -5.19 11.37 16.25
C GLY A 21 -6.22 11.51 15.12
N ASP A 22 -5.78 11.71 13.87
CA ASP A 22 -6.66 11.74 12.70
C ASP A 22 -7.14 10.33 12.32
N GLU A 23 -8.28 10.22 11.62
CA GLU A 23 -8.77 8.96 11.05
C GLU A 23 -7.72 8.33 10.12
N PHE A 24 -7.52 7.01 10.21
CA PHE A 24 -6.47 6.33 9.45
C PHE A 24 -6.66 6.46 7.93
N ILE A 25 -7.90 6.55 7.46
CA ILE A 25 -8.25 6.74 6.04
C ILE A 25 -7.53 7.94 5.37
N THR A 26 -7.16 8.96 6.16
CA THR A 26 -6.38 10.10 5.67
C THR A 26 -5.07 9.68 5.00
N HIS A 27 -4.47 8.57 5.43
CA HIS A 27 -3.24 8.05 4.84
C HIS A 27 -3.45 7.39 3.47
N PRO A 28 -4.27 6.33 3.32
CA PRO A 28 -4.55 5.77 2.00
C PRO A 28 -5.02 6.81 0.99
N VAL A 29 -5.84 7.78 1.41
CA VAL A 29 -6.25 8.92 0.56
C VAL A 29 -5.06 9.76 0.13
N GLY A 30 -4.17 10.12 1.05
CA GLY A 30 -2.97 10.90 0.74
C GLY A 30 -2.01 10.17 -0.21
N VAL A 31 -1.87 8.85 -0.07
CA VAL A 31 -1.10 8.01 -1.00
C VAL A 31 -1.75 8.01 -2.39
N ALA A 32 -3.06 7.80 -2.46
CA ALA A 32 -3.82 7.83 -3.71
C ALA A 32 -3.74 9.20 -4.40
N GLN A 33 -3.76 10.31 -3.65
CA GLN A 33 -3.58 11.66 -4.18
C GLN A 33 -2.19 11.85 -4.81
N ILE A 34 -1.14 11.31 -4.21
CA ILE A 34 0.21 11.34 -4.79
C ILE A 34 0.24 10.56 -6.11
N CYS A 35 -0.32 9.34 -6.12
CA CYS A 35 -0.42 8.52 -7.33
C CYS A 35 -1.26 9.22 -8.43
N ALA A 36 -2.34 9.90 -8.06
CA ALA A 36 -3.16 10.68 -8.99
C ALA A 36 -2.40 11.89 -9.56
N GLY A 37 -1.58 12.55 -8.73
CA GLY A 37 -0.68 13.63 -9.18
C GLY A 37 0.35 13.17 -10.21
N LEU A 38 0.77 11.90 -10.14
CA LEU A 38 1.63 11.24 -11.13
C LEU A 38 0.85 10.74 -12.37
N ARG A 39 -0.47 10.92 -12.41
CA ARG A 39 -1.38 10.47 -13.49
C ARG A 39 -1.33 8.95 -13.73
N LEU A 40 -1.21 8.18 -12.64
CA LEU A 40 -1.29 6.72 -12.71
C LEU A 40 -2.73 6.26 -12.97
N ASP A 41 -2.87 5.02 -13.42
CA ASP A 41 -4.14 4.44 -13.82
C ASP A 41 -5.06 4.11 -12.64
N THR A 42 -6.33 3.84 -12.96
CA THR A 42 -7.38 3.56 -11.97
C THR A 42 -7.02 2.39 -11.07
N ALA A 43 -6.40 1.33 -11.60
CA ALA A 43 -5.98 0.17 -10.84
C ALA A 43 -4.94 0.55 -9.77
N THR A 44 -3.95 1.40 -10.12
CA THR A 44 -2.98 1.93 -9.16
C THR A 44 -3.65 2.75 -8.06
N LEU A 45 -4.63 3.60 -8.42
CA LEU A 45 -5.34 4.42 -7.43
C LEU A 45 -6.14 3.57 -6.45
N CYS A 46 -6.83 2.53 -6.94
CA CYS A 46 -7.52 1.57 -6.08
C CYS A 46 -6.52 0.84 -5.18
N ALA A 47 -5.43 0.33 -5.73
CA ALA A 47 -4.40 -0.36 -4.94
C ALA A 47 -3.78 0.56 -3.88
N ALA A 48 -3.55 1.84 -4.19
CA ALA A 48 -3.08 2.83 -3.22
C ALA A 48 -4.06 3.06 -2.05
N LEU A 49 -5.37 3.06 -2.33
CA LEU A 49 -6.40 3.15 -1.28
C LEU A 49 -6.48 1.88 -0.42
N LEU A 50 -6.13 0.73 -0.98
CA LEU A 50 -6.29 -0.58 -0.34
C LEU A 50 -4.99 -1.14 0.26
N HIS A 51 -3.84 -0.49 0.05
CA HIS A 51 -2.52 -1.10 0.27
C HIS A 51 -2.28 -1.60 1.70
N ASP A 52 -2.80 -0.91 2.71
CA ASP A 52 -2.66 -1.29 4.12
C ASP A 52 -3.85 -2.12 4.66
N THR A 53 -4.89 -2.33 3.85
CA THR A 53 -6.08 -3.06 4.33
C THR A 53 -5.77 -4.52 4.66
N VAL A 54 -4.86 -5.16 3.92
CA VAL A 54 -4.47 -6.56 4.16
C VAL A 54 -3.50 -6.70 5.34
N GLU A 55 -2.65 -5.69 5.58
CA GLU A 55 -1.67 -5.72 6.67
C GLU A 55 -2.27 -5.32 8.01
N ASP A 56 -3.06 -4.24 8.02
CA ASP A 56 -3.48 -3.58 9.24
C ASP A 56 -4.92 -3.92 9.64
N THR A 57 -5.67 -4.66 8.82
CA THR A 57 -7.09 -4.98 9.08
C THR A 57 -7.38 -6.48 8.90
N SER A 58 -8.66 -6.87 8.94
CA SER A 58 -9.09 -8.25 8.73
C SER A 58 -9.36 -8.60 7.26
N ALA A 59 -9.08 -7.70 6.31
CA ALA A 59 -9.28 -7.96 4.89
C ALA A 59 -8.31 -9.04 4.39
N SER A 60 -8.74 -9.86 3.44
CA SER A 60 -7.88 -10.87 2.79
C SER A 60 -7.64 -10.56 1.32
N LEU A 61 -6.57 -11.09 0.73
CA LEU A 61 -6.30 -10.91 -0.70
C LEU A 61 -7.40 -11.52 -1.57
N GLU A 62 -7.99 -12.64 -1.14
CA GLU A 62 -9.11 -13.27 -1.84
C GLU A 62 -10.35 -12.37 -1.85
N GLU A 63 -10.58 -11.62 -0.77
CA GLU A 63 -11.66 -10.63 -0.70
C GLU A 63 -11.40 -9.47 -1.67
N ILE A 64 -10.17 -8.94 -1.69
CA ILE A 64 -9.79 -7.87 -2.63
C ILE A 64 -9.94 -8.34 -4.09
N GLU A 65 -9.51 -9.56 -4.39
CA GLU A 65 -9.65 -10.14 -5.73
C GLU A 65 -11.12 -10.30 -6.13
N ALA A 66 -11.97 -10.77 -5.21
CA ALA A 66 -13.41 -10.93 -5.48
C ALA A 66 -14.12 -9.59 -5.72
N GLU A 67 -13.77 -8.55 -4.98
CA GLU A 67 -14.45 -7.24 -5.03
C GLU A 67 -13.92 -6.32 -6.15
N PHE A 68 -12.61 -6.38 -6.42
CA PHE A 68 -11.89 -5.41 -7.26
C PHE A 68 -11.14 -6.06 -8.45
N GLY A 69 -11.00 -7.38 -8.46
CA GLY A 69 -10.36 -8.14 -9.54
C GLY A 69 -8.89 -8.46 -9.28
N GLU A 70 -8.39 -9.43 -10.05
CA GLU A 70 -7.05 -10.00 -9.94
C GLU A 70 -5.93 -8.94 -10.04
N GLU A 71 -6.06 -7.99 -10.96
CA GLU A 71 -5.03 -6.96 -11.16
C GLU A 71 -4.79 -6.10 -9.89
N ILE A 72 -5.86 -5.66 -9.23
CA ILE A 72 -5.76 -4.84 -8.01
C ILE A 72 -5.25 -5.70 -6.86
N ALA A 73 -5.70 -6.94 -6.74
CA ALA A 73 -5.21 -7.87 -5.72
C ALA A 73 -3.71 -8.13 -5.86
N GLN A 74 -3.22 -8.33 -7.09
CA GLN A 74 -1.78 -8.49 -7.37
C GLN A 74 -0.96 -7.24 -6.99
N LEU A 75 -1.49 -6.04 -7.25
CA LEU A 75 -0.83 -4.80 -6.85
C LEU A 75 -0.77 -4.67 -5.31
N VAL A 76 -1.87 -4.92 -4.62
CA VAL A 76 -1.94 -4.87 -3.14
C VAL A 76 -0.99 -5.90 -2.53
N ASP A 77 -1.05 -7.15 -2.97
CA ASP A 77 -0.14 -8.23 -2.54
C ASP A 77 1.34 -7.85 -2.76
N GLY A 78 1.65 -7.27 -3.93
CA GLY A 78 2.99 -6.79 -4.25
C GLY A 78 3.48 -5.73 -3.26
N VAL A 79 2.63 -4.75 -2.93
CA VAL A 79 2.97 -3.69 -1.96
C VAL A 79 3.16 -4.27 -0.56
N THR A 80 2.25 -5.15 -0.13
CA THR A 80 2.29 -5.81 1.18
C THR A 80 3.58 -6.62 1.37
N LYS A 81 3.92 -7.45 0.38
CA LYS A 81 5.16 -8.24 0.42
C LYS A 81 6.40 -7.36 0.51
N LEU A 82 6.41 -6.19 -0.13
CA LEU A 82 7.50 -5.22 -0.05
C LEU A 82 7.65 -4.58 1.33
N THR A 83 6.55 -4.38 2.08
CA THR A 83 6.60 -3.89 3.46
C THR A 83 7.21 -4.93 4.41
N GLY A 84 6.80 -6.20 4.28
CA GLY A 84 7.29 -7.29 5.13
C GLY A 84 8.75 -7.70 4.92
N MET A 85 9.43 -7.14 3.91
CA MET A 85 10.84 -7.40 3.63
C MET A 85 11.77 -6.52 4.50
N THR A 86 11.89 -6.87 5.77
CA THR A 86 12.82 -6.20 6.69
C THR A 86 14.28 -6.53 6.33
N PHE A 87 15.12 -5.50 6.22
CA PHE A 87 16.56 -5.62 5.96
C PHE A 87 17.28 -6.17 7.20
N GLU A 88 17.25 -7.48 7.42
CA GLU A 88 18.10 -8.11 8.44
C GLU A 88 19.56 -8.10 7.99
N SER A 89 20.45 -7.53 8.81
CA SER A 89 21.88 -7.40 8.54
C SER A 89 22.62 -8.73 8.67
N ARG A 90 22.67 -9.52 7.59
CA ARG A 90 23.72 -10.51 7.30
C ARG A 90 23.86 -10.58 5.77
N ASP A 91 25.04 -10.28 5.22
CA ASP A 91 25.29 -10.02 3.79
C ASP A 91 24.61 -11.01 2.80
N GLU A 92 24.46 -12.28 3.15
CA GLU A 92 23.78 -13.29 2.31
C GLU A 92 22.24 -13.12 2.24
N ARG A 93 21.58 -12.72 3.34
CA ARG A 93 20.13 -12.45 3.35
C ARG A 93 19.80 -11.17 2.58
N GLN A 94 20.74 -10.24 2.53
CA GLN A 94 20.56 -8.99 1.81
C GLN A 94 20.43 -9.25 0.30
N ALA A 95 21.27 -10.11 -0.29
CA ALA A 95 21.17 -10.49 -1.71
C ALA A 95 19.87 -11.22 -2.05
N GLU A 96 19.40 -12.12 -1.17
CA GLU A 96 18.15 -12.87 -1.33
C GLU A 96 16.93 -11.93 -1.23
N ASN A 97 16.96 -10.97 -0.30
CA ASN A 97 15.94 -9.93 -0.17
C ASN A 97 15.98 -8.98 -1.37
N TYR A 98 17.16 -8.55 -1.83
CA TYR A 98 17.26 -7.76 -3.08
C TYR A 98 16.70 -8.54 -4.28
N ARG A 99 16.93 -9.85 -4.36
CA ARG A 99 16.38 -10.70 -5.44
C ARG A 99 14.86 -10.80 -5.35
N LYS A 100 14.29 -11.05 -4.17
CA LYS A 100 12.82 -11.06 -3.96
C LYS A 100 12.19 -9.72 -4.27
N MET A 101 12.85 -8.63 -3.87
CA MET A 101 12.43 -7.27 -4.18
C MET A 101 12.48 -7.07 -5.69
N MET A 102 13.59 -7.43 -6.35
CA MET A 102 13.73 -7.36 -7.80
C MET A 102 12.71 -8.21 -8.57
N VAL A 103 12.32 -9.37 -8.06
CA VAL A 103 11.29 -10.24 -8.67
C VAL A 103 9.89 -9.63 -8.52
N ALA A 104 9.56 -9.10 -7.34
CA ALA A 104 8.32 -8.33 -7.14
C ALA A 104 8.29 -7.07 -8.02
N MET A 105 9.44 -6.37 -8.14
CA MET A 105 9.65 -5.22 -9.03
C MET A 105 9.62 -5.57 -10.53
N ALA A 106 9.99 -6.81 -10.90
CA ALA A 106 10.10 -7.22 -12.30
C ALA A 106 8.73 -7.47 -12.97
N THR A 107 7.66 -7.55 -12.18
CA THR A 107 6.33 -7.90 -12.70
C THR A 107 5.45 -6.68 -12.90
N ASP A 108 5.53 -5.68 -12.00
CA ASP A 108 4.79 -4.42 -12.17
C ASP A 108 5.44 -3.20 -11.49
N VAL A 109 5.79 -2.18 -12.28
CA VAL A 109 6.38 -0.92 -11.79
C VAL A 109 5.42 -0.13 -10.88
N ARG A 110 4.10 -0.32 -11.03
CA ARG A 110 3.07 0.37 -10.25
C ARG A 110 3.21 0.09 -8.75
N VAL A 111 3.63 -1.14 -8.39
CA VAL A 111 3.89 -1.54 -6.99
C VAL A 111 4.95 -0.64 -6.34
N ILE A 112 6.04 -0.35 -7.05
CA ILE A 112 7.11 0.53 -6.55
C ILE A 112 6.59 1.96 -6.38
N LEU A 113 5.82 2.45 -7.35
CA LEU A 113 5.29 3.80 -7.33
C LEU A 113 4.34 4.00 -6.14
N ILE A 114 3.48 3.01 -5.86
CA ILE A 114 2.64 3.01 -4.66
C ILE A 114 3.51 3.04 -3.40
N LYS A 115 4.55 2.19 -3.32
CA LYS A 115 5.41 2.14 -2.12
C LYS A 115 6.21 3.43 -1.89
N LEU A 116 6.65 4.08 -2.96
CA LEU A 116 7.30 5.39 -2.87
C LEU A 116 6.31 6.48 -2.45
N ALA A 117 5.07 6.43 -2.94
CA ALA A 117 4.01 7.34 -2.53
C ALA A 117 3.63 7.18 -1.05
N ASP A 118 3.51 5.93 -0.57
CA ASP A 118 3.35 5.57 0.84
C ASP A 118 4.46 6.22 1.68
N ARG A 119 5.73 5.91 1.38
CA ARG A 119 6.88 6.46 2.11
C ARG A 119 6.92 7.98 2.07
N LEU A 120 6.60 8.59 0.92
CA LEU A 120 6.55 10.04 0.79
C LEU A 120 5.45 10.65 1.67
N HIS A 121 4.26 10.05 1.70
CA HIS A 121 3.18 10.52 2.55
C HIS A 121 3.57 10.40 4.03
N ASN A 122 4.11 9.25 4.44
CA ASN A 122 4.57 9.04 5.81
C ASN A 122 5.67 10.04 6.20
N MET A 123 6.62 10.33 5.31
CA MET A 123 7.62 11.39 5.50
C MET A 123 7.02 12.80 5.66
N ARG A 124 5.92 13.11 4.98
CA ARG A 124 5.21 14.39 5.12
C ARG A 124 4.44 14.53 6.43
N THR A 125 4.13 13.41 7.09
CA THR A 125 3.36 13.37 8.34
C THR A 125 4.19 13.04 9.58
N LEU A 126 5.52 13.01 9.47
CA LEU A 126 6.42 12.68 10.58
C LEU A 126 6.30 13.63 11.78
N GLY A 127 5.79 14.85 11.59
CA GLY A 127 5.69 15.85 12.66
C GLY A 127 4.77 15.47 13.83
N ALA A 128 3.93 14.44 13.66
CA ALA A 128 3.09 13.88 14.72
C ALA A 128 3.72 12.70 15.47
N LEU A 129 4.90 12.23 15.06
CA LEU A 129 5.64 11.19 15.76
C LEU A 129 6.41 11.80 16.95
N PRO A 130 6.48 11.10 18.09
CA PRO A 130 7.18 11.57 19.29
C PRO A 130 8.72 11.63 19.14
#